data_AF-A0A0V0Q7S1-F1
#
_entry.id   AF-A0A0V0Q7S1-F1
#
_cell.length_a   1.000
_cell.length_b   1.000
_cell.length_c   1.000
_cell.angle_alpha   90.00
_cell.angle_beta   90.00
_cell.angle_gamma   90.00
#
_symmetry.space_group_name_H-M   'P 1'
#
loop_
_entity.id
_entity.type
_entity.pdbx_description
1 polymer ?
#
loop_
_entity_poly.entity_id
_entity_poly.type
_entity_poly.pdbx_seq_one_letter_code
_entity_poly.pdbx_strand_id
1 'polypeptide(L)'
;MKQFSTTRKLARNENQALGLGEFAIDFMKNGNPAQSVMEKTKLFHTDSVFCGISALAMKTNAPTVLKAEAMTTARSNSNNKPLKGYSRTLGSSEQVPFEKAVLANASAVREWDSNGTVFGYNPNIPGHTAGEFGHNDFYSVVLAAAHQNPNINGDMALKAMRKIM
;
A
#
# COMPACT_ATOMS: atom_id res chain seq x y z
N MET A 1 -11.65 -25.73 14.43
CA MET A 1 -11.14 -24.58 13.65
C MET A 1 -10.50 -23.61 14.63
N LYS A 2 -9.25 -23.17 14.40
CA LYS A 2 -8.67 -22.09 15.23
C LYS A 2 -9.46 -20.81 14.94
N GLN A 3 -10.00 -20.20 15.99
CA GLN A 3 -10.69 -18.91 15.90
C GLN A 3 -9.66 -17.86 15.46
N PHE A 4 -9.99 -17.07 14.43
CA PHE A 4 -9.15 -15.98 13.96
C PHE A 4 -8.95 -14.98 15.11
N SER A 5 -7.70 -14.81 15.55
CA SER A 5 -7.38 -13.81 16.58
C SER A 5 -7.10 -12.47 15.90
N THR A 6 -7.82 -11.43 16.32
CA THR A 6 -7.58 -10.06 15.84
C THR A 6 -6.27 -9.47 16.35
N THR A 7 -5.66 -10.08 17.37
CA THR A 7 -4.45 -9.60 18.02
C THR A 7 -3.46 -10.75 18.20
N ARG A 8 -2.19 -10.53 17.80
CA ARG A 8 -1.09 -11.48 18.04
C ARG A 8 0.02 -10.79 18.80
N LYS A 9 0.28 -11.25 20.03
CA LYS A 9 1.43 -10.80 20.82
C LYS A 9 2.66 -11.56 20.33
N LEU A 10 3.68 -10.83 19.89
CA LEU A 10 4.96 -11.39 19.45
C LEU A 10 6.03 -11.03 20.46
N ALA A 11 6.60 -12.02 21.15
CA ALA A 11 7.63 -11.75 22.14
C ALA A 11 8.95 -11.35 21.45
N ARG A 12 9.81 -10.60 22.17
CA ARG A 12 11.10 -10.11 21.63
C ARG A 12 12.08 -11.25 21.31
N ASN A 13 11.89 -12.41 21.91
CA ASN A 13 12.71 -13.61 21.76
C ASN A 13 12.13 -14.63 20.78
N GLU A 14 11.09 -14.27 20.02
CA GLU A 14 10.47 -15.12 19.00
C GLU A 14 10.83 -14.64 17.58
N ASN A 15 10.61 -15.50 16.59
CA ASN A 15 10.71 -15.10 15.19
C ASN A 15 9.52 -14.22 14.80
N GLN A 16 9.64 -12.92 15.06
CA GLN A 16 8.58 -11.94 14.81
C GLN A 16 8.20 -11.85 13.33
N ALA A 17 9.17 -12.03 12.41
CA ALA A 17 8.91 -12.01 10.98
C ALA A 17 7.98 -13.15 10.54
N LEU A 18 8.23 -14.37 11.04
CA LEU A 18 7.34 -15.51 10.81
C LEU A 18 5.95 -15.25 11.40
N GLY A 19 5.90 -14.74 12.63
CA GLY A 19 4.64 -14.44 13.31
C GLY A 19 3.78 -13.40 12.58
N LEU A 20 4.40 -12.35 12.03
CA LEU A 20 3.74 -11.35 11.20
C LEU A 20 3.28 -11.92 9.86
N GLY A 21 4.11 -12.75 9.20
CA GLY A 21 3.76 -13.39 7.94
C GLY A 21 2.55 -14.33 8.07
N GLU A 22 2.56 -15.18 9.09
CA GLU A 22 1.42 -16.05 9.41
C GLU A 22 0.15 -15.25 9.71
N PHE A 23 0.26 -14.16 10.49
CA PHE A 23 -0.88 -13.29 10.77
C PHE A 23 -1.41 -12.63 9.49
N ALA A 24 -0.53 -12.14 8.60
CA ALA A 24 -0.93 -11.54 7.34
C ALA A 24 -1.71 -12.52 6.45
N ILE A 25 -1.20 -13.76 6.33
CA ILE A 25 -1.87 -14.83 5.57
C ILE A 25 -3.24 -15.15 6.17
N ASP A 26 -3.31 -15.31 7.50
CA ASP A 26 -4.56 -15.64 8.19
C ASP A 26 -5.58 -14.48 8.10
N PHE A 27 -5.12 -13.24 8.24
CA PHE A 27 -5.96 -12.06 8.08
C PHE A 27 -6.53 -11.94 6.66
N MET A 28 -5.73 -12.18 5.62
CA MET A 28 -6.23 -12.14 4.26
C MET A 28 -7.30 -13.20 4.00
N LYS A 29 -7.15 -14.41 4.56
CA LYS A 29 -8.11 -15.51 4.42
C LYS A 29 -9.38 -15.33 5.24
N ASN A 30 -9.23 -15.02 6.54
CA ASN A 30 -10.30 -15.14 7.53
C ASN A 30 -10.68 -13.81 8.18
N GLY A 31 -9.87 -12.76 8.02
CA GLY A 31 -10.10 -11.47 8.66
C GLY A 31 -11.35 -10.77 8.10
N ASN A 32 -12.18 -10.24 8.99
CA ASN A 32 -13.36 -9.45 8.65
C ASN A 32 -13.30 -8.07 9.35
N PRO A 33 -12.57 -7.10 8.78
CA PRO A 33 -12.44 -5.77 9.38
C PRO A 33 -13.80 -5.04 9.41
N ALA A 34 -14.02 -4.24 10.45
CA ALA A 34 -15.23 -3.42 10.54
C ALA A 34 -15.31 -2.41 9.38
N GLN A 35 -16.52 -2.07 8.93
CA GLN A 35 -16.72 -1.14 7.81
C GLN A 35 -16.04 0.22 8.04
N SER A 36 -16.06 0.72 9.28
CA SER A 36 -15.38 1.97 9.65
C SER A 36 -13.86 1.94 9.41
N VAL A 37 -13.23 0.77 9.51
CA VAL A 37 -11.81 0.58 9.20
C VAL A 37 -11.59 0.60 7.68
N MET A 38 -12.50 0.00 6.92
CA MET A 38 -12.43 -0.01 5.46
C MET A 38 -12.59 1.40 4.89
N GLU A 39 -13.57 2.17 5.37
CA GLU A 39 -13.77 3.56 4.95
C GLU A 39 -12.56 4.44 5.29
N LYS A 40 -11.97 4.29 6.48
CA LYS A 40 -10.74 5.01 6.84
C LYS A 40 -9.57 4.63 5.93
N THR A 41 -9.41 3.35 5.62
CA THR A 41 -8.36 2.88 4.71
C THR A 41 -8.54 3.47 3.31
N LYS A 42 -9.79 3.55 2.83
CA LYS A 42 -10.13 4.15 1.55
C LYS A 42 -9.81 5.65 1.53
N LEU A 43 -10.17 6.37 2.59
CA LEU A 43 -9.85 7.79 2.75
C LEU A 43 -8.34 8.02 2.69
N PHE A 44 -7.58 7.25 3.46
CA PHE A 44 -6.12 7.35 3.55
C PHE A 44 -5.43 7.05 2.21
N HIS A 45 -5.90 6.02 1.49
CA HIS A 45 -5.41 5.70 0.15
C HIS A 45 -5.72 6.82 -0.84
N THR A 46 -6.95 7.35 -0.81
CA THR A 46 -7.40 8.44 -1.68
C THR A 46 -6.54 9.69 -1.48
N ASP A 47 -6.33 10.08 -0.22
CA ASP A 47 -5.47 11.20 0.17
C ASP A 47 -4.04 11.02 -0.36
N SER A 48 -3.45 9.84 -0.14
CA SER A 48 -2.09 9.53 -0.63
C SER A 48 -1.97 9.64 -2.15
N VAL A 49 -2.99 9.18 -2.89
CA VAL A 49 -3.03 9.31 -4.35
C VAL A 49 -3.10 10.77 -4.78
N PHE A 50 -3.88 11.61 -4.11
CA PHE A 50 -3.93 13.05 -4.41
C PHE A 50 -2.61 13.75 -4.11
N CYS A 51 -1.95 13.43 -3.00
CA CYS A 51 -0.59 13.89 -2.71
C CYS A 51 0.38 13.50 -3.83
N GLY A 52 0.33 12.25 -4.29
CA GLY A 52 1.21 11.78 -5.36
C GLY A 52 0.95 12.45 -6.71
N ILE A 53 -0.31 12.63 -7.08
CA ILE A 53 -0.68 13.31 -8.33
C ILE A 53 -0.27 14.78 -8.27
N SER A 54 -0.47 15.46 -7.14
CA SER A 54 -0.06 16.87 -7.00
C SER A 54 1.46 17.04 -7.03
N ALA A 55 2.21 16.12 -6.43
CA ALA A 55 3.67 16.11 -6.48
C ALA A 55 4.19 16.01 -7.92
N LEU A 56 3.58 15.12 -8.71
CA LEU A 56 3.89 14.97 -10.13
C LEU A 56 3.48 16.20 -10.95
N ALA A 57 2.31 16.78 -10.68
CA ALA A 57 1.83 17.98 -11.37
C ALA A 57 2.76 19.18 -11.15
N MET A 58 3.31 19.31 -9.93
CA MET A 58 4.27 20.35 -9.57
C MET A 58 5.70 20.04 -10.01
N LYS A 59 5.94 18.91 -10.70
CA LYS A 59 7.26 18.47 -11.17
C LYS A 59 8.32 18.45 -10.07
N THR A 60 7.94 17.99 -8.90
CA THR A 60 8.86 17.75 -7.77
C THR A 60 9.99 16.81 -8.19
N ASN A 61 11.17 16.98 -7.60
CA ASN A 61 12.41 16.42 -8.13
C ASN A 61 12.38 14.88 -8.19
N ALA A 62 12.22 14.22 -7.04
CA ALA A 62 12.30 12.76 -6.97
C ALA A 62 11.17 12.08 -7.77
N PRO A 63 9.89 12.47 -7.63
CA PRO A 63 8.79 11.87 -8.39
C PRO A 63 8.95 12.04 -9.90
N THR A 64 9.45 13.20 -10.35
CA THR A 64 9.67 13.46 -11.78
C THR A 64 10.77 12.59 -12.35
N VAL A 65 11.91 12.51 -11.67
CA VAL A 65 13.05 11.69 -12.12
C VAL A 65 12.69 10.21 -12.15
N LEU A 66 12.09 9.70 -11.07
CA LEU A 66 11.76 8.28 -10.97
C LEU A 66 10.63 7.88 -11.93
N LYS A 67 9.64 8.75 -12.15
CA LYS A 67 8.62 8.52 -13.19
C LYS A 67 9.26 8.54 -14.58
N ALA A 68 10.13 9.49 -14.88
CA ALA A 68 10.82 9.55 -16.17
C ALA A 68 11.66 8.29 -16.43
N GLU A 69 12.41 7.83 -15.43
CA GLU A 69 13.17 6.59 -15.50
C GLU A 69 12.26 5.39 -15.79
N ALA A 70 11.16 5.23 -15.05
CA ALA A 70 10.21 4.15 -15.27
C ALA A 70 9.66 4.17 -16.71
N MET A 71 9.34 5.36 -17.24
CA MET A 71 8.79 5.54 -18.58
C MET A 71 9.76 5.17 -19.71
N THR A 72 11.07 5.12 -19.48
CA THR A 72 12.03 4.63 -20.49
C THR A 72 11.78 3.16 -20.89
N THR A 73 11.08 2.41 -20.03
CA THR A 73 10.71 1.01 -20.22
C THR A 73 9.21 0.82 -20.50
N ALA A 74 8.49 1.91 -20.76
CA ALA A 74 7.06 1.90 -20.97
C ALA A 74 6.67 1.10 -22.22
N ARG A 75 5.57 0.37 -22.09
CA ARG A 75 4.91 -0.34 -23.18
C ARG A 75 3.47 0.16 -23.27
N SER A 76 3.14 0.72 -24.43
CA SER A 76 1.77 1.07 -24.74
C SER A 76 0.95 -0.20 -24.93
N ASN A 77 -0.22 -0.25 -24.31
CA ASN A 77 -1.18 -1.32 -24.50
C ASN A 77 -2.53 -0.72 -24.91
N SER A 78 -2.87 -0.88 -26.18
CA SER A 78 -4.11 -0.38 -26.77
C SER A 78 -5.38 -0.91 -26.08
N ASN A 79 -5.30 -2.11 -25.49
CA ASN A 79 -6.45 -2.74 -24.85
C ASN A 79 -6.57 -2.44 -23.35
N ASN A 80 -5.67 -1.62 -22.80
CA ASN A 80 -5.60 -1.24 -21.39
C ASN A 80 -5.61 -2.44 -20.40
N LYS A 81 -5.30 -3.66 -20.89
CA LYS A 81 -5.23 -4.88 -20.08
C LYS A 81 -3.92 -4.92 -19.30
N PRO A 82 -3.92 -5.32 -18.02
CA PRO A 82 -2.69 -5.53 -17.28
C PRO A 82 -1.81 -6.58 -17.98
N LEU A 83 -0.54 -6.25 -18.20
CA LEU A 83 0.47 -7.15 -18.71
C LEU A 83 1.20 -7.80 -17.53
N LYS A 84 1.39 -9.11 -17.58
CA LYS A 84 2.12 -9.83 -16.53
C LYS A 84 3.56 -9.30 -16.43
N GLY A 85 3.99 -8.97 -15.21
CA GLY A 85 5.27 -8.33 -14.93
C GLY A 85 5.23 -6.79 -14.96
N TYR A 86 4.07 -6.18 -15.28
CA TYR A 86 3.95 -4.74 -15.47
C TYR A 86 2.85 -4.13 -14.61
N SER A 87 3.03 -2.85 -14.27
CA SER A 87 2.07 -2.02 -13.56
C SER A 87 2.09 -0.60 -14.15
N ARG A 88 1.40 0.35 -13.52
CA ARG A 88 1.25 1.73 -14.00
C ARG A 88 1.77 2.73 -12.98
N THR A 89 2.38 3.80 -13.48
CA THR A 89 2.71 4.97 -12.67
C THR A 89 1.50 5.90 -12.53
N LEU A 90 1.40 6.64 -11.43
CA LEU A 90 0.36 7.66 -11.24
C LEU A 90 0.37 8.68 -12.38
N GLY A 91 -0.82 9.00 -12.89
CA GLY A 91 -1.00 9.93 -14.01
C GLY A 91 -0.47 9.41 -15.35
N SER A 92 -0.47 8.10 -15.59
CA SER A 92 -0.27 7.50 -16.92
C SER A 92 -0.98 6.15 -17.05
N SER A 93 -1.46 5.82 -18.27
CA SER A 93 -1.98 4.50 -18.64
C SER A 93 -0.89 3.53 -19.12
N GLU A 94 0.32 4.03 -19.39
CA GLU A 94 1.44 3.25 -19.88
C GLU A 94 1.87 2.19 -18.86
N GLN A 95 2.30 1.03 -19.38
CA GLN A 95 2.70 -0.09 -18.56
C GLN A 95 4.23 -0.17 -18.44
N VAL A 96 4.74 -0.16 -17.23
CA VAL A 96 6.17 -0.27 -16.89
C VAL A 96 6.40 -1.49 -16.00
N PRO A 97 7.61 -2.06 -15.92
CA PRO A 97 7.92 -3.13 -14.97
C PRO A 97 7.43 -2.79 -13.57
N PHE A 98 6.80 -3.75 -12.89
CA PHE A 98 6.03 -3.45 -11.67
C PHE A 98 6.88 -2.81 -10.57
N GLU A 99 8.15 -3.20 -10.45
CA GLU A 99 9.10 -2.67 -9.48
C GLU A 99 9.41 -1.18 -9.72
N LYS A 100 9.47 -0.77 -11.00
CA LYS A 100 9.65 0.64 -11.39
C LYS A 100 8.40 1.46 -11.09
N ALA A 101 7.22 0.91 -11.38
CA ALA A 101 5.96 1.55 -11.01
C ALA A 101 5.82 1.71 -9.48
N VAL A 102 6.17 0.68 -8.72
CA VAL A 102 6.15 0.70 -7.24
C VAL A 102 7.05 1.82 -6.72
N LEU A 103 8.30 1.88 -7.20
CA LEU A 103 9.27 2.90 -6.80
C LEU A 103 8.79 4.33 -7.14
N ALA A 104 8.37 4.55 -8.39
CA ALA A 104 7.91 5.87 -8.83
C ALA A 104 6.66 6.34 -8.07
N ASN A 105 5.70 5.43 -7.84
CA ASN A 105 4.48 5.77 -7.12
C ASN A 105 4.74 6.01 -5.63
N ALA A 106 5.59 5.19 -4.98
CA ALA A 106 5.95 5.37 -3.58
C ALA A 106 6.65 6.71 -3.33
N SER A 107 7.59 7.09 -4.22
CA SER A 107 8.22 8.41 -4.15
C SER A 107 7.21 9.53 -4.33
N ALA A 108 6.30 9.41 -5.31
CA ALA A 108 5.28 10.43 -5.54
C ALA A 108 4.38 10.66 -4.32
N VAL A 109 3.80 9.59 -3.76
CA VAL A 109 2.83 9.73 -2.65
C VAL A 109 3.45 10.28 -1.37
N ARG A 110 4.77 10.09 -1.18
CA ARG A 110 5.49 10.53 0.02
C ARG A 110 6.14 11.91 -0.09
N GLU A 111 6.28 12.45 -1.30
CA GLU A 111 7.07 13.66 -1.58
C GLU A 111 6.69 14.85 -0.69
N TRP A 112 5.39 15.10 -0.50
CA TRP A 112 4.92 16.24 0.27
C TRP A 112 4.99 16.06 1.78
N ASP A 113 5.25 14.84 2.27
CA ASP A 113 5.08 14.52 3.69
C ASP A 113 3.71 14.92 4.25
N SER A 114 2.70 14.85 3.39
CA SER A 114 1.35 15.33 3.67
C SER A 114 0.31 14.24 3.52
N ASN A 115 0.71 13.03 3.11
CA ASN A 115 -0.16 11.88 3.10
C ASN A 115 -0.36 11.38 4.54
N GLY A 116 -1.45 10.63 4.77
CA GLY A 116 -1.80 10.20 6.11
C GLY A 116 -0.66 9.58 6.94
N THR A 117 -0.71 9.84 8.24
CA THR A 117 0.22 9.31 9.25
C THR A 117 -0.53 8.36 10.19
N VAL A 118 0.06 7.19 10.49
CA VAL A 118 -0.49 6.25 11.47
C VAL A 118 0.17 6.48 12.82
N PHE A 119 -0.62 6.74 13.86
CA PHE A 119 -0.13 6.80 15.23
C PHE A 119 -0.33 5.44 15.92
N GLY A 120 0.70 4.97 16.64
CA GLY A 120 0.65 3.72 17.39
C GLY A 120 -0.10 3.81 18.72
N TYR A 121 -0.66 4.97 19.04
CA TYR A 121 -1.35 5.23 20.30
C TYR A 121 -2.67 4.47 20.39
N ASN A 122 -2.81 3.66 21.44
CA ASN A 122 -4.08 3.03 21.79
C ASN A 122 -4.29 3.08 23.32
N PRO A 123 -5.21 3.92 23.83
CA PRO A 123 -5.42 4.11 25.26
C PRO A 123 -5.97 2.86 25.94
N ASN A 124 -6.58 1.94 25.19
CA ASN A 124 -7.19 0.73 25.73
C ASN A 124 -6.19 -0.41 25.92
N ILE A 125 -4.94 -0.26 25.46
CA ILE A 125 -3.91 -1.30 25.58
C ILE A 125 -2.76 -0.73 26.43
N PRO A 126 -2.53 -1.25 27.65
CA PRO A 126 -1.43 -0.79 28.50
C PRO A 126 -0.08 -0.86 27.77
N GLY A 127 0.67 0.24 27.80
CA GLY A 127 1.98 0.36 27.15
C GLY A 127 1.94 0.77 25.67
N HIS A 128 0.76 0.93 25.05
CA HIS A 128 0.62 1.46 23.69
C HIS A 128 0.52 3.00 23.71
N THR A 129 1.53 3.64 24.30
CA THR A 129 1.58 5.09 24.56
C THR A 129 2.54 5.84 23.63
N ALA A 130 3.19 5.16 22.68
CA ALA A 130 4.24 5.74 21.84
C ALA A 130 3.76 6.08 20.41
N GLY A 131 3.95 7.36 20.04
CA GLY A 131 4.54 7.86 18.78
C GLY A 131 3.90 7.57 17.42
N GLU A 132 4.31 8.38 16.44
CA GLU A 132 4.10 8.09 15.02
C GLU A 132 4.66 6.70 14.68
N PHE A 133 3.82 5.85 14.10
CA PHE A 133 4.18 4.53 13.59
C PHE A 133 4.61 4.60 12.11
N GLY A 134 4.39 5.75 11.47
CA GLY A 134 4.85 6.09 10.13
C GLY A 134 3.75 6.09 9.08
N HIS A 135 4.16 6.47 7.87
CA HIS A 135 3.33 6.55 6.68
C HIS A 135 2.98 5.16 6.13
N ASN A 136 1.94 5.10 5.31
CA ASN A 136 1.48 3.86 4.70
C ASN A 136 1.80 3.85 3.19
N ASP A 137 3.07 4.06 2.83
CA ASP A 137 3.46 4.26 1.43
C ASP A 137 3.45 2.97 0.58
N PHE A 138 3.15 1.81 1.19
CA PHE A 138 3.20 0.50 0.52
C PHE A 138 2.02 0.24 -0.42
N TYR A 139 1.06 1.16 -0.56
CA TYR A 139 -0.10 1.02 -1.46
C TYR A 139 0.28 0.66 -2.89
N SER A 140 1.39 1.19 -3.38
CA SER A 140 1.88 0.94 -4.74
C SER A 140 2.19 -0.55 -4.96
N VAL A 141 2.62 -1.27 -3.93
CA VAL A 141 2.85 -2.72 -3.94
C VAL A 141 1.54 -3.48 -4.10
N VAL A 142 0.49 -3.08 -3.37
CA VAL A 142 -0.83 -3.72 -3.45
C VAL A 142 -1.44 -3.50 -4.84
N LEU A 143 -1.34 -2.29 -5.38
CA LEU A 143 -1.81 -2.00 -6.74
C LEU A 143 -1.04 -2.81 -7.79
N ALA A 144 0.28 -2.90 -7.67
CA ALA A 144 1.10 -3.72 -8.54
C ALA A 144 0.70 -5.20 -8.50
N ALA A 145 0.44 -5.74 -7.31
CA ALA A 145 -0.02 -7.11 -7.12
C ALA A 145 -1.41 -7.34 -7.73
N ALA A 146 -2.34 -6.38 -7.57
CA ALA A 146 -3.66 -6.44 -8.20
C ALA A 146 -3.58 -6.46 -9.73
N HIS A 147 -2.67 -5.69 -10.33
CA HIS A 147 -2.42 -5.75 -11.77
C HIS A 147 -1.88 -7.12 -12.24
N GLN A 148 -1.22 -7.89 -11.36
CA GLN A 148 -0.71 -9.22 -11.71
C GLN A 148 -1.76 -10.33 -11.60
N ASN A 149 -2.87 -10.09 -10.91
CA ASN A 149 -3.84 -11.12 -10.60
C ASN A 149 -5.27 -10.62 -10.87
N PRO A 150 -5.93 -11.09 -11.94
CA PRO A 150 -7.28 -10.64 -12.30
C PRO A 150 -8.35 -11.03 -11.27
N ASN A 151 -8.04 -11.93 -10.33
CA ASN A 151 -8.96 -12.31 -9.25
C ASN A 151 -8.94 -11.33 -8.07
N ILE A 152 -8.00 -10.36 -8.04
CA ILE A 152 -7.94 -9.33 -7.01
C ILE A 152 -8.83 -8.17 -7.43
N ASN A 153 -9.93 -7.98 -6.71
CA ASN A 153 -10.83 -6.84 -6.87
C ASN A 153 -10.46 -5.68 -5.92
N GLY A 154 -11.20 -4.57 -6.03
CA GLY A 154 -10.98 -3.38 -5.20
C GLY A 154 -11.11 -3.65 -3.70
N ASP A 155 -12.05 -4.51 -3.28
CA ASP A 155 -12.26 -4.83 -1.87
C ASP A 155 -11.08 -5.62 -1.28
N MET A 156 -10.58 -6.61 -2.03
CA MET A 156 -9.41 -7.38 -1.63
C MET A 156 -8.14 -6.52 -1.61
N ALA A 157 -7.99 -5.62 -2.59
CA ALA A 157 -6.90 -4.64 -2.57
C ALA A 157 -7.00 -3.72 -1.35
N LEU A 158 -8.18 -3.16 -1.07
CA LEU A 158 -8.40 -2.28 0.08
C LEU A 158 -8.13 -3.00 1.41
N LYS A 159 -8.53 -4.27 1.53
CA LYS A 159 -8.22 -5.11 2.69
C LYS A 159 -6.71 -5.29 2.87
N ALA A 160 -5.97 -5.48 1.78
CA ALA A 160 -4.51 -5.66 1.79
C ALA A 160 -3.73 -4.35 2.06
N MET A 161 -4.32 -3.18 1.75
CA MET A 161 -3.72 -1.85 2.00
C MET A 161 -3.69 -1.47 3.48
N ARG A 162 -4.33 -2.25 4.34
CA ARG A 162 -4.36 -1.97 5.77
C ARG A 162 -3.01 -2.30 6.39
N LYS A 163 -2.43 -1.33 7.09
CA LYS A 163 -1.28 -1.59 7.97
C LYS A 163 -1.73 -2.57 9.05
N ILE A 164 -1.07 -3.72 9.12
CA ILE A 164 -1.30 -4.70 10.19
C ILE A 164 -0.84 -4.02 11.49
N MET A 165 -1.79 -3.82 12.40
CA MET A 165 -1.60 -3.26 13.75
C MET A 165 -2.12 -4.26 14.77
#